data_AF-A0A8C5P805-F1
#
_entry.id   AF-A0A8C5P805-F1
#
_cell.length_a   1.000
_cell.length_b   1.000
_cell.length_c   1.000
_cell.angle_alpha   90.00
_cell.angle_beta   90.00
_cell.angle_gamma   90.00
#
_symmetry.space_group_name_H-M   'P 1'
#
loop_
_entity.id
_entity.type
_entity.pdbx_description
1 polymer ?
#
loop_
_entity_poly.entity_id
_entity_poly.type
_entity_poly.pdbx_seq_one_letter_code
_entity_poly.pdbx_strand_id
1 'polypeptide(L)'
;MGKTETPDLPERRGQHDGQLWDSVKKTAFVLGTGLLTFAAFRNTLTWHLQMFWGASGDFWQAHWGKLHNYFDGNELALFGLGSAIIPSLSFWTYNAVLIFIDLTGKPNFFTRYRIQLGKNDPVDPAKLRHAAITVLCNQVFISFPMVLLMYPFMKWRGNPCGTELPTFHWVLLELTVFVLVEEILFYYSHRLFHHPIIYKHVHKKHHEWTAPVGVVSLYAHPLEHIV
;
A
#
# COMPACT_ATOMS: atom_id res chain seq x y z
N MET A 1 -18.54 -74.59 -50.36
CA MET A 1 -19.75 -74.37 -49.54
C MET A 1 -19.27 -73.76 -48.23
N GLY A 2 -19.43 -72.44 -48.10
CA GLY A 2 -18.86 -71.67 -47.00
C GLY A 2 -19.63 -71.84 -45.70
N LYS A 3 -18.90 -71.80 -44.59
CA LYS A 3 -19.43 -71.29 -43.31
C LYS A 3 -18.56 -70.10 -42.95
N THR A 4 -19.06 -68.92 -43.27
CA THR A 4 -18.58 -67.64 -42.78
C THR A 4 -18.95 -67.58 -41.30
N GLU A 5 -17.96 -67.74 -40.41
CA GLU A 5 -18.13 -67.44 -38.99
C GLU A 5 -18.29 -65.92 -38.83
N THR A 6 -19.46 -65.51 -38.35
CA THR A 6 -19.71 -64.16 -37.84
C THR A 6 -18.92 -63.95 -36.56
N PRO A 7 -18.24 -62.80 -36.36
CA PRO A 7 -17.39 -62.62 -35.18
C PRO A 7 -18.24 -62.43 -33.90
N ASP A 8 -17.79 -63.06 -32.82
CA ASP A 8 -18.33 -62.91 -31.46
C ASP A 8 -18.34 -61.43 -31.03
N LEU A 9 -19.53 -60.85 -30.96
CA LEU A 9 -19.79 -59.48 -30.51
C LEU A 9 -20.21 -59.29 -29.02
N PRO A 10 -20.46 -60.31 -28.17
CA PRO A 10 -20.89 -60.06 -26.78
C PRO A 10 -19.73 -59.81 -25.81
N GLU A 11 -18.56 -60.42 -26.02
CA GLU A 11 -17.46 -60.42 -25.03
C GLU A 11 -16.70 -59.08 -24.98
N ARG A 12 -16.54 -58.40 -26.12
CA ARG A 12 -15.98 -57.04 -26.20
C ARG A 12 -16.82 -55.99 -25.48
N ARG A 13 -18.15 -56.16 -25.47
CA ARG A 13 -19.08 -55.18 -24.88
C ARG A 13 -19.00 -55.21 -23.35
N GLY A 14 -18.93 -56.39 -22.74
CA GLY A 14 -18.79 -56.55 -21.29
C GLY A 14 -17.45 -56.06 -20.73
N GLN A 15 -16.34 -56.25 -21.46
CA GLN A 15 -15.04 -55.71 -21.06
C GLN A 15 -14.98 -54.17 -21.16
N HIS A 16 -15.55 -53.60 -22.22
CA HIS A 16 -15.64 -52.15 -22.40
C HIS A 16 -16.49 -51.49 -21.30
N ASP A 17 -17.64 -52.08 -20.96
CA ASP A 17 -18.52 -51.55 -19.90
C ASP A 17 -17.87 -51.64 -18.50
N GLY A 18 -17.12 -52.72 -18.22
CA GLY A 18 -16.35 -52.86 -16.98
C GLY A 18 -15.20 -51.84 -16.86
N GLN A 19 -14.49 -51.58 -17.95
CA GLN A 19 -13.42 -50.58 -17.99
C GLN A 19 -13.95 -49.14 -17.86
N LEU A 20 -15.10 -48.85 -18.48
CA LEU A 20 -15.83 -47.59 -18.31
C LEU A 20 -16.22 -47.39 -16.84
N TRP A 21 -16.77 -48.41 -16.19
CA TRP A 21 -17.19 -48.32 -14.80
C TRP A 21 -16.04 -48.12 -13.81
N ASP A 22 -14.90 -48.78 -14.03
CA ASP A 22 -13.68 -48.55 -13.24
C ASP A 22 -13.14 -47.12 -13.42
N SER A 23 -13.16 -46.62 -14.67
CA SER A 23 -12.77 -45.24 -14.99
C SER A 23 -13.69 -44.22 -14.32
N VAL A 24 -15.00 -44.46 -14.31
CA VAL A 24 -15.99 -43.63 -13.60
C VAL A 24 -15.72 -43.62 -12.10
N LYS A 25 -15.46 -44.78 -11.48
CA LYS A 25 -15.13 -44.88 -10.04
C LYS A 25 -13.87 -44.12 -9.68
N LYS A 26 -12.79 -44.30 -10.46
CA LYS A 26 -11.52 -43.57 -10.25
C LYS A 26 -11.72 -42.07 -10.39
N THR A 27 -12.46 -41.65 -11.42
CA THR A 27 -12.77 -40.23 -11.64
C THR A 27 -13.60 -39.66 -10.50
N ALA A 28 -14.66 -40.36 -10.06
CA ALA A 28 -15.48 -39.95 -8.93
C ALA A 28 -14.68 -39.88 -7.62
N PHE A 29 -13.77 -40.82 -7.39
CA PHE A 29 -12.89 -40.82 -6.22
C PHE A 29 -11.91 -39.63 -6.25
N VAL A 30 -11.25 -39.37 -7.37
CA VAL A 30 -10.30 -38.25 -7.51
C VAL A 30 -11.00 -36.90 -7.39
N LEU A 31 -12.12 -36.72 -8.10
CA LEU A 31 -12.91 -35.48 -8.01
C LEU A 31 -13.51 -35.30 -6.61
N GLY A 32 -14.04 -36.36 -6.02
CA GLY A 32 -14.63 -36.33 -4.68
C GLY A 32 -13.60 -35.98 -3.59
N THR A 33 -12.45 -36.65 -3.60
CA THR A 33 -11.37 -36.34 -2.65
C THR A 33 -10.80 -34.95 -2.88
N GLY A 34 -10.57 -34.54 -4.13
CA GLY A 34 -10.14 -33.19 -4.47
C GLY A 34 -11.10 -32.10 -3.98
N LEU A 35 -12.42 -32.28 -4.19
CA LEU A 35 -13.45 -31.35 -3.71
C LEU A 35 -13.48 -31.26 -2.18
N LEU A 36 -13.39 -32.40 -1.48
CA LEU A 36 -13.36 -32.44 -0.02
C LEU A 36 -12.12 -31.77 0.54
N THR A 37 -10.94 -32.05 -0.03
CA THR A 37 -9.69 -31.40 0.38
C THR A 37 -9.73 -29.90 0.12
N PHE A 38 -10.23 -29.47 -1.05
CA PHE A 38 -10.39 -28.05 -1.36
C PHE A 38 -11.37 -27.36 -0.41
N ALA A 39 -12.52 -27.99 -0.11
CA ALA A 39 -13.50 -27.46 0.82
C ALA A 39 -12.94 -27.35 2.25
N ALA A 40 -12.24 -28.38 2.73
CA ALA A 40 -11.58 -28.38 4.03
C ALA A 40 -10.50 -27.29 4.10
N PHE A 41 -9.63 -27.22 3.08
CA PHE A 41 -8.60 -26.18 3.00
C PHE A 41 -9.21 -24.77 2.98
N ARG A 42 -10.20 -24.53 2.12
CA ARG A 42 -10.91 -23.25 2.05
C ARG A 42 -11.50 -22.89 3.41
N ASN A 43 -12.19 -23.81 4.07
CA ASN A 43 -12.84 -23.57 5.35
C ASN A 43 -11.80 -23.25 6.45
N THR A 44 -10.72 -24.02 6.53
CA THR A 44 -9.61 -23.77 7.45
C THR A 44 -8.95 -22.42 7.19
N LEU A 45 -8.67 -22.10 5.92
CA LEU A 45 -8.08 -20.82 5.54
C LEU A 45 -9.00 -19.66 5.93
N THR A 46 -10.30 -19.72 5.57
CA THR A 46 -11.25 -18.67 5.92
C THR A 46 -11.40 -18.51 7.43
N TRP A 47 -11.39 -19.61 8.19
CA TRP A 47 -11.48 -19.57 9.65
C TRP A 47 -10.25 -18.89 10.27
N HIS A 48 -9.04 -19.28 9.87
CA HIS A 48 -7.82 -18.66 10.39
C HIS A 48 -7.73 -17.18 10.04
N LEU A 49 -8.11 -16.83 8.81
CA LEU A 49 -8.14 -15.45 8.38
C LEU A 49 -9.18 -14.64 9.17
N GLN A 50 -10.40 -15.16 9.36
CA GLN A 50 -11.42 -14.52 10.19
C GLN A 50 -10.96 -14.32 11.64
N MET A 51 -10.31 -15.31 12.24
CA MET A 51 -9.76 -15.20 13.59
C MET A 51 -8.65 -14.14 13.68
N PHE A 52 -7.71 -14.17 12.73
CA PHE A 52 -6.62 -13.20 12.68
C PHE A 52 -7.15 -11.77 12.47
N TRP A 53 -8.07 -11.58 11.52
CA TRP A 53 -8.64 -10.27 11.23
C TRP A 53 -9.56 -9.77 12.35
N GLY A 54 -10.35 -10.65 12.96
CA GLY A 54 -11.18 -10.31 14.12
C GLY A 54 -10.33 -9.86 15.29
N ALA A 55 -9.33 -10.66 15.66
CA ALA A 55 -8.40 -10.32 16.75
C ALA A 55 -7.62 -9.03 16.46
N SER A 56 -7.17 -8.82 15.21
CA SER A 56 -6.53 -7.56 14.81
C SER A 56 -7.50 -6.39 14.88
N GLY A 57 -8.75 -6.56 14.45
CA GLY A 57 -9.80 -5.54 14.52
C GLY A 57 -10.07 -5.13 15.96
N ASP A 58 -10.29 -6.09 16.85
CA ASP A 58 -10.51 -5.85 18.28
C ASP A 58 -9.31 -5.14 18.92
N PHE A 59 -8.09 -5.55 18.57
CA PHE A 59 -6.87 -4.90 19.03
C PHE A 59 -6.84 -3.41 18.63
N TRP A 60 -7.04 -3.11 17.34
CA TRP A 60 -7.01 -1.72 16.86
C TRP A 60 -8.17 -0.90 17.43
N GLN A 61 -9.37 -1.47 17.49
CA GLN A 61 -10.56 -0.84 18.05
C GLN A 61 -10.38 -0.49 19.54
N ALA A 62 -9.77 -1.38 20.32
CA ALA A 62 -9.47 -1.12 21.73
C ALA A 62 -8.46 0.03 21.92
N HIS A 63 -7.43 0.11 21.07
CA HIS A 63 -6.46 1.21 21.12
C HIS A 63 -7.07 2.53 20.62
N TRP A 64 -7.88 2.47 19.59
CA TRP A 64 -8.63 3.62 19.08
C TRP A 64 -9.58 4.18 20.14
N GLY A 65 -10.32 3.32 20.85
CA GLY A 65 -11.19 3.74 21.95
C GLY A 65 -10.42 4.42 23.09
N LYS A 66 -9.24 3.91 23.46
CA LYS A 66 -8.37 4.56 24.45
C LYS A 66 -7.92 5.95 23.99
N LEU A 67 -7.53 6.07 22.72
CA LEU A 67 -7.10 7.35 22.14
C LEU A 67 -8.27 8.34 22.10
N HIS A 68 -9.44 7.91 21.64
CA HIS A 68 -10.65 8.73 21.58
C HIS A 68 -11.06 9.26 22.97
N ASN A 69 -10.97 8.40 24.00
CA ASN A 69 -11.23 8.79 25.39
C ASN A 69 -10.16 9.76 25.93
N TYR A 70 -8.90 9.58 25.57
CA TYR A 70 -7.82 10.49 25.97
C TYR A 70 -8.04 11.91 25.44
N PHE A 71 -8.58 12.04 24.23
CA PHE A 71 -8.94 13.33 23.63
C PHE A 71 -10.32 13.85 24.06
N ASP A 72 -11.03 13.15 24.94
CA ASP A 72 -12.39 13.49 25.40
C ASP A 72 -13.37 13.79 24.25
N GLY A 73 -13.24 13.04 23.14
CA GLY A 73 -14.05 13.26 21.94
C GLY A 73 -13.75 14.56 21.18
N ASN A 74 -12.63 15.24 21.44
CA ASN A 74 -12.16 16.37 20.63
C ASN A 74 -11.66 15.88 19.26
N GLU A 75 -12.62 15.64 18.35
CA GLU A 75 -12.39 15.12 17.01
C GLU A 75 -11.47 16.04 16.17
N LEU A 76 -11.52 17.35 16.37
CA LEU A 76 -10.64 18.29 15.66
C LEU A 76 -9.18 18.10 16.08
N ALA A 77 -8.92 18.00 17.39
CA ALA A 77 -7.56 17.75 17.88
C ALA A 77 -7.08 16.35 17.46
N LEU A 78 -7.95 15.35 17.52
CA LEU A 78 -7.65 13.98 17.10
C LEU A 78 -7.32 13.92 15.60
N PHE A 79 -8.15 14.51 14.75
CA PHE A 79 -7.93 14.59 13.30
C PHE A 79 -6.68 15.40 12.97
N GLY A 80 -6.57 16.61 13.53
CA GLY A 80 -5.51 17.57 13.22
C GLY A 80 -4.14 17.07 13.65
N LEU A 81 -4.00 16.62 14.90
CA LEU A 81 -2.73 16.11 15.41
C LEU A 81 -2.42 14.72 14.85
N GLY A 82 -3.41 13.83 14.77
CA GLY A 82 -3.21 12.48 14.21
C GLY A 82 -2.73 12.52 12.76
N SER A 83 -3.43 13.28 11.92
CA SER A 83 -3.10 13.41 10.49
C SER A 83 -1.82 14.21 10.23
N ALA A 84 -1.35 15.00 11.18
CA ALA A 84 -0.07 15.72 11.06
C ALA A 84 1.10 14.90 11.59
N ILE A 85 0.96 14.28 12.76
CA ILE A 85 2.05 13.61 13.48
C ILE A 85 2.39 12.27 12.82
N ILE A 86 1.39 11.44 12.49
CA ILE A 86 1.64 10.08 11.98
C ILE A 86 2.44 10.10 10.66
N PRO A 87 2.06 10.89 9.63
CA PRO A 87 2.85 10.98 8.41
C PRO A 87 4.22 11.62 8.64
N SER A 88 4.31 12.65 9.49
CA SER A 88 5.57 13.33 9.79
C SER A 88 6.57 12.40 10.47
N LEU A 89 6.13 11.65 11.49
CA LEU A 89 6.99 10.66 12.17
C LEU A 89 7.47 9.60 11.18
N SER A 90 6.55 9.04 10.39
CA SER A 90 6.89 8.05 9.35
C SER A 90 7.95 8.61 8.41
N PHE A 91 7.73 9.80 7.84
CA PHE A 91 8.65 10.47 6.94
C PHE A 91 10.04 10.65 7.57
N TRP A 92 10.13 11.22 8.77
CA TRP A 92 11.41 11.50 9.41
C TRP A 92 12.13 10.24 9.89
N THR A 93 11.41 9.20 10.33
CA THR A 93 12.02 7.92 10.71
C THR A 93 12.71 7.26 9.52
N TYR A 94 12.02 7.10 8.38
CA TYR A 94 12.64 6.51 7.19
C TYR A 94 13.78 7.38 6.66
N ASN A 95 13.59 8.70 6.63
CA ASN A 95 14.60 9.61 6.14
C ASN A 95 15.81 9.73 7.07
N ALA A 96 15.67 9.53 8.38
CA ALA A 96 16.83 9.50 9.28
C ALA A 96 17.80 8.38 8.91
N VAL A 97 17.28 7.20 8.54
CA VAL A 97 18.09 6.08 8.07
C VAL A 97 18.77 6.42 6.74
N LEU A 98 18.03 7.00 5.79
CA LEU A 98 18.58 7.39 4.49
C LEU A 98 19.62 8.50 4.61
N ILE A 99 19.37 9.53 5.42
CA ILE A 99 20.32 10.60 5.72
C ILE A 99 21.61 10.05 6.32
N PHE A 100 21.51 9.08 7.24
CA PHE A 100 22.68 8.44 7.80
C PHE A 100 23.52 7.75 6.72
N ILE A 101 22.88 7.01 5.81
CA ILE A 101 23.56 6.36 4.68
C ILE A 101 24.17 7.41 3.74
N ASP A 102 23.45 8.50 3.46
CA ASP A 102 23.86 9.55 2.53
C ASP A 102 25.01 10.42 3.04
N LEU A 103 25.11 10.60 4.35
CA LEU A 103 26.21 11.33 4.99
C LEU A 103 27.46 10.46 5.22
N THR A 104 27.27 9.17 5.53
CA THR A 104 28.39 8.30 5.94
C THR A 104 28.88 7.35 4.86
N GLY A 105 28.07 7.11 3.83
CA GLY A 105 28.29 6.06 2.84
C GLY A 105 28.16 4.64 3.39
N LYS A 106 27.71 4.46 4.64
CA LYS A 106 27.65 3.17 5.34
C LYS A 106 26.21 2.72 5.64
N PRO A 107 25.96 1.39 5.64
CA PRO A 107 26.86 0.34 5.21
C PRO A 107 27.00 0.28 3.68
N ASN A 108 28.19 -0.11 3.20
CA ASN A 108 28.54 -0.15 1.76
C ASN A 108 27.64 -1.10 0.92
N PHE A 109 26.82 -1.92 1.59
CA PHE A 109 25.81 -2.76 0.93
C PHE A 109 24.77 -1.94 0.17
N PHE A 110 24.38 -0.76 0.66
CA PHE A 110 23.37 0.08 0.00
C PHE A 110 23.97 0.92 -1.13
N THR A 111 25.21 1.41 -0.95
CA THR A 111 25.85 2.33 -1.90
C THR A 111 26.12 1.68 -3.27
N ARG A 112 26.28 0.35 -3.34
CA ARG A 112 26.43 -0.39 -4.62
C ARG A 112 25.19 -0.39 -5.51
N TYR A 113 24.01 -0.07 -4.97
CA TYR A 113 22.76 0.01 -5.73
C TYR A 113 22.42 1.44 -6.16
N ARG A 114 23.29 2.42 -5.89
CA ARG A 114 23.08 3.81 -6.32
C ARG A 114 23.15 3.90 -7.84
N ILE A 115 22.11 4.47 -8.43
CA ILE A 115 21.99 4.67 -9.88
C ILE A 115 22.84 5.88 -10.33
N GLN A 116 22.87 6.95 -9.54
CA GLN A 116 23.58 8.19 -9.89
C GLN A 116 24.93 8.29 -9.16
N LEU A 117 25.93 7.58 -9.68
CA LEU A 117 27.28 7.56 -9.10
C LEU A 117 27.95 8.94 -9.12
N GLY A 118 28.57 9.31 -8.00
CA GLY A 118 29.37 10.55 -7.87
C GLY A 118 28.56 11.86 -7.77
N LYS A 119 27.23 11.82 -7.84
CA LYS A 119 26.38 12.99 -7.63
C LYS A 119 25.88 13.02 -6.19
N ASN A 120 26.10 14.14 -5.49
CA ASN A 120 25.75 14.31 -4.09
C ASN A 120 26.34 13.19 -3.20
N ASP A 121 27.57 12.73 -3.48
CA ASP A 121 28.22 11.64 -2.75
C ASP A 121 29.64 12.03 -2.29
N PRO A 122 29.89 12.28 -0.98
CA PRO A 122 28.87 12.33 0.08
C PRO A 122 27.97 13.57 -0.08
N VAL A 123 26.78 13.53 0.53
CA VAL A 123 25.87 14.67 0.51
C VAL A 123 26.48 15.83 1.30
N ASP A 124 26.39 17.05 0.75
CA ASP A 124 26.77 18.28 1.44
C ASP A 124 25.88 18.50 2.68
N PRO A 125 26.43 18.45 3.91
CA PRO A 125 25.65 18.60 5.14
C PRO A 125 24.95 19.95 5.28
N ALA A 126 25.53 21.03 4.77
CA ALA A 126 24.94 22.36 4.85
C ALA A 126 23.71 22.47 3.93
N LYS A 127 23.84 21.96 2.70
CA LYS A 127 22.73 21.88 1.75
C LYS A 127 21.62 20.96 2.27
N LEU A 128 21.97 19.82 2.83
CA LEU A 128 21.01 18.89 3.43
C LEU A 128 20.27 19.49 4.62
N ARG A 129 20.97 20.20 5.51
CA ARG A 129 20.36 20.91 6.64
C ARG A 129 19.36 21.96 6.15
N HIS A 130 19.70 22.72 5.11
CA HIS A 130 18.78 23.68 4.50
C HIS A 130 17.53 23.02 3.93
N ALA A 131 17.68 21.88 3.22
CA ALA A 131 16.55 21.11 2.73
C ALA A 131 15.67 20.59 3.87
N ALA A 132 16.26 20.01 4.93
CA ALA A 132 15.54 19.52 6.08
C ALA A 132 14.75 20.62 6.80
N ILE A 133 15.34 21.81 6.99
CA ILE A 133 14.64 22.96 7.57
C ILE A 133 13.48 23.39 6.68
N THR A 134 13.68 23.45 5.36
CA THR A 134 12.61 23.78 4.41
C THR A 134 11.45 22.79 4.51
N VAL A 135 11.74 21.48 4.57
CA VAL A 135 10.72 20.43 4.71
C VAL A 135 9.96 20.59 6.02
N LEU A 136 10.65 20.82 7.14
CA LEU A 136 10.01 21.07 8.43
C LEU A 136 9.11 22.31 8.37
N CYS A 137 9.57 23.40 7.77
CA CYS A 137 8.76 24.60 7.58
C CYS A 137 7.52 24.32 6.72
N ASN A 138 7.66 23.57 5.62
CA ASN A 138 6.52 23.21 4.78
C ASN A 138 5.53 22.32 5.54
N GLN A 139 5.99 21.33 6.30
CA GLN A 139 5.11 20.47 7.11
C GLN A 139 4.35 21.27 8.18
N VAL A 140 5.03 22.18 8.88
CA VAL A 140 4.43 22.95 9.99
C VAL A 140 3.53 24.08 9.48
N PHE A 141 3.98 24.86 8.48
CA PHE A 141 3.29 26.07 8.06
C PHE A 141 2.39 25.90 6.83
N ILE A 142 2.48 24.74 6.15
CA ILE A 142 1.64 24.45 4.97
C ILE A 142 0.80 23.21 5.24
N SER A 143 1.42 22.04 5.47
CA SER A 143 0.66 20.79 5.63
C SER A 143 -0.25 20.82 6.86
N PHE A 144 0.20 21.31 8.01
CA PHE A 144 -0.65 21.34 9.21
C PHE A 144 -1.87 22.27 9.04
N PRO A 145 -1.75 23.52 8.58
CA PRO A 145 -2.91 24.34 8.21
C PRO A 145 -3.82 23.68 7.17
N MET A 146 -3.25 23.04 6.14
CA MET A 146 -4.05 22.30 5.15
C MET A 146 -4.87 21.18 5.78
N VAL A 147 -4.30 20.41 6.71
CA VAL A 147 -5.04 19.38 7.47
C VAL A 147 -6.21 20.00 8.22
N LEU A 148 -5.98 21.11 8.94
CA LEU A 148 -7.06 21.79 9.67
C LEU A 148 -8.16 22.32 8.74
N LEU A 149 -7.78 22.88 7.59
CA LEU A 149 -8.73 23.34 6.57
C LEU A 149 -9.49 22.19 5.90
N MET A 150 -8.88 21.00 5.83
CA MET A 150 -9.50 19.81 5.26
C MET A 150 -10.52 19.17 6.20
N TYR A 151 -10.40 19.38 7.52
CA TYR A 151 -11.32 18.81 8.51
C TYR A 151 -12.81 19.07 8.25
N PRO A 152 -13.30 20.30 7.98
CA PRO A 152 -14.71 20.53 7.67
C PRO A 152 -15.17 19.77 6.42
N PHE A 153 -14.32 19.65 5.40
CA PHE A 153 -14.62 18.86 4.21
C PHE A 153 -14.71 17.36 4.54
N MET A 154 -13.85 16.85 5.42
CA MET A 154 -13.94 15.47 5.90
C MET A 154 -15.22 15.22 6.72
N LYS A 155 -15.60 16.15 7.60
CA LYS A 155 -16.85 16.09 8.38
C LYS A 155 -18.09 16.16 7.49
N TRP A 156 -18.01 16.87 6.36
CA TRP A 156 -19.10 16.89 5.37
C TRP A 156 -19.29 15.54 4.68
N ARG A 157 -18.20 14.79 4.43
CA ARG A 157 -18.27 13.45 3.81
C ARG A 157 -18.69 12.33 4.77
N GLY A 158 -18.53 12.52 6.08
CA GLY A 158 -18.84 11.50 7.08
C GLY A 158 -18.26 11.83 8.45
N ASN A 159 -17.97 10.80 9.26
CA ASN A 159 -17.28 10.99 10.53
C ASN A 159 -15.83 10.47 10.46
N PRO A 160 -14.84 11.33 10.16
CA PRO A 160 -13.45 10.91 9.96
C PRO A 160 -12.77 10.41 11.24
N CYS A 161 -13.33 10.75 12.41
CA CYS A 161 -12.81 10.34 13.71
C CYS A 161 -13.89 9.66 14.57
N GLY A 162 -14.84 8.96 13.92
CA GLY A 162 -15.87 8.21 14.62
C GLY A 162 -15.30 7.14 15.55
N THR A 163 -16.09 6.74 16.54
CA THR A 163 -15.67 5.78 17.56
C THR A 163 -15.44 4.37 17.02
N GLU A 164 -16.07 4.02 15.90
CA GLU A 164 -15.92 2.72 15.24
C GLU A 164 -14.93 2.83 14.09
N LEU A 165 -13.91 1.97 14.09
CA LEU A 165 -12.97 1.86 12.98
C LEU A 165 -13.64 1.16 11.77
N PRO A 166 -13.23 1.52 10.54
CA PRO A 166 -13.68 0.82 9.35
C PRO A 166 -13.27 -0.66 9.40
N THR A 167 -14.07 -1.52 8.75
CA THR A 167 -13.68 -2.92 8.58
C THR A 167 -12.38 -3.03 7.78
N PHE A 168 -11.60 -4.09 8.02
CA PHE A 168 -10.33 -4.30 7.34
C PHE A 168 -10.43 -4.26 5.80
N HIS A 169 -11.48 -4.88 5.24
CA HIS A 169 -11.72 -4.87 3.79
C HIS A 169 -11.99 -3.45 3.25
N TRP A 170 -12.67 -2.62 4.04
CA TRP A 170 -12.92 -1.24 3.67
C TRP A 170 -11.63 -0.41 3.64
N VAL A 171 -10.75 -0.61 4.65
CA VAL A 171 -9.41 0.00 4.65
C VAL A 171 -8.62 -0.41 3.41
N LEU A 172 -8.62 -1.70 3.03
CA LEU A 172 -7.93 -2.16 1.82
C LEU A 172 -8.50 -1.52 0.55
N LEU A 173 -9.81 -1.38 0.45
CA LEU A 173 -10.45 -0.72 -0.69
C LEU A 173 -10.05 0.76 -0.76
N GLU A 174 -10.15 1.49 0.37
CA GLU A 174 -9.78 2.90 0.43
C GLU A 174 -8.30 3.13 0.11
N LEU A 175 -7.40 2.29 0.63
CA LEU A 175 -5.98 2.35 0.28
C LEU A 175 -5.73 2.07 -1.21
N THR A 176 -6.43 1.08 -1.79
CA THR A 176 -6.28 0.76 -3.21
C THR A 176 -6.75 1.92 -4.08
N VAL A 177 -7.93 2.49 -3.79
CA VAL A 177 -8.45 3.65 -4.51
C VAL A 177 -7.54 4.86 -4.31
N PHE A 178 -7.06 5.09 -3.09
CA PHE A 178 -6.14 6.19 -2.79
C PHE A 178 -4.85 6.11 -3.59
N VAL A 179 -4.20 4.94 -3.64
CA VAL A 179 -2.97 4.74 -4.44
C VAL A 179 -3.22 4.98 -5.92
N LEU A 180 -4.34 4.50 -6.48
CA LEU A 180 -4.66 4.74 -7.88
C LEU A 180 -4.92 6.22 -8.18
N VAL A 181 -5.64 6.92 -7.30
CA VAL A 181 -5.92 8.35 -7.44
C VAL A 181 -4.64 9.16 -7.27
N GLU A 182 -3.80 8.83 -6.29
CA GLU A 182 -2.52 9.49 -6.04
C GLU A 182 -1.59 9.35 -7.25
N GLU A 183 -1.44 8.15 -7.82
CA GLU A 183 -0.61 7.93 -9.01
C GLU A 183 -1.06 8.80 -10.19
N ILE A 184 -2.38 8.87 -10.44
CA ILE A 184 -2.95 9.68 -11.52
C ILE A 184 -2.71 11.17 -11.25
N LEU A 185 -3.09 11.65 -10.06
CA LEU A 185 -2.98 13.06 -9.72
C LEU A 185 -1.53 13.53 -9.69
N PHE A 186 -0.63 12.74 -9.11
CA PHE A 186 0.79 13.03 -9.05
C PHE A 186 1.41 13.10 -10.44
N TYR A 187 1.10 12.16 -11.34
CA TYR A 187 1.62 12.21 -12.71
C TYR A 187 1.21 13.49 -13.45
N TYR A 188 -0.08 13.84 -13.40
CA TYR A 188 -0.57 15.02 -14.12
C TYR A 188 -0.16 16.34 -13.45
N SER A 189 -0.11 16.41 -12.12
CA SER A 189 0.37 17.59 -11.41
C SER A 189 1.86 17.81 -11.66
N HIS A 190 2.67 16.76 -11.58
CA HIS A 190 4.10 16.82 -11.88
C HIS A 190 4.33 17.26 -13.33
N ARG A 191 3.60 16.69 -14.30
CA ARG A 191 3.67 17.12 -15.70
C ARG A 191 3.29 18.58 -15.89
N LEU A 192 2.28 19.06 -15.17
CA LEU A 192 1.87 20.47 -15.18
C LEU A 192 2.97 21.36 -14.59
N PHE A 193 3.60 20.96 -13.49
CA PHE A 193 4.70 21.69 -12.85
C PHE A 193 5.94 21.81 -13.74
N HIS A 194 6.14 20.89 -14.69
CA HIS A 194 7.16 20.99 -15.74
C HIS A 194 6.82 21.93 -16.89
N HIS A 195 5.61 22.49 -16.95
CA HIS A 195 5.30 23.51 -17.94
C HIS A 195 6.25 24.71 -17.77
N PRO A 196 6.88 25.27 -18.82
CA PRO A 196 8.03 26.19 -18.69
C PRO A 196 7.81 27.38 -17.75
N ILE A 197 6.60 27.94 -17.74
CA ILE A 197 6.22 29.06 -16.87
C ILE A 197 6.18 28.62 -15.40
N ILE A 198 5.54 27.48 -15.11
CA ILE A 198 5.38 26.99 -13.75
C ILE A 198 6.72 26.46 -13.24
N TYR A 199 7.46 25.73 -14.08
CA TYR A 199 8.77 25.20 -13.76
C TYR A 199 9.71 26.29 -13.26
N LYS A 200 9.85 27.38 -14.04
CA LYS A 200 10.78 28.47 -13.73
C LYS A 200 10.55 29.08 -12.35
N HIS A 201 9.29 29.19 -11.91
CA HIS A 201 8.92 29.93 -10.70
C HIS A 201 8.62 29.02 -9.49
N VAL A 202 8.22 27.78 -9.72
CA VAL A 202 7.71 26.88 -8.69
C VAL A 202 8.56 25.60 -8.63
N HIS A 203 8.56 24.80 -9.70
CA HIS A 203 9.17 23.46 -9.67
C HIS A 203 10.70 23.44 -9.72
N LYS A 204 11.33 24.53 -10.17
CA LYS A 204 12.80 24.62 -10.26
C LYS A 204 13.48 24.39 -8.90
N LYS A 205 12.84 24.80 -7.79
CA LYS A 205 13.36 24.56 -6.44
C LYS A 205 13.51 23.07 -6.15
N HIS A 206 12.49 22.27 -6.47
CA HIS A 206 12.54 20.82 -6.30
C HIS A 206 13.69 20.18 -7.10
N HIS A 207 13.96 20.70 -8.30
CA HIS A 207 15.06 20.25 -9.18
C HIS A 207 16.45 20.79 -8.84
N GLU A 208 16.64 21.53 -7.73
CA GLU A 208 17.98 21.93 -7.24
C GLU A 208 18.84 20.73 -6.78
N TRP A 209 18.19 19.60 -6.54
CA TRP A 209 18.80 18.33 -6.19
C TRP A 209 18.75 17.38 -7.38
N THR A 210 19.86 17.32 -8.12
CA THR A 210 19.94 16.55 -9.36
C THR A 210 20.09 15.04 -9.14
N ALA A 211 20.49 14.62 -7.94
CA ALA A 211 20.44 13.24 -7.47
C ALA A 211 19.52 13.12 -6.25
N PRO A 212 18.66 12.08 -6.21
CA PRO A 212 17.65 11.93 -5.18
C PRO A 212 18.29 11.66 -3.81
N VAL A 213 17.80 12.39 -2.82
CA VAL A 213 18.07 12.20 -1.39
C VAL A 213 16.70 12.14 -0.73
N GLY A 214 16.47 11.20 0.18
CA GLY A 214 15.12 10.91 0.66
C GLY A 214 14.35 12.14 1.15
N VAL A 215 14.98 13.01 1.95
CA VAL A 215 14.35 14.21 2.52
C VAL A 215 13.85 15.19 1.44
N VAL A 216 14.48 15.16 0.26
CA VAL A 216 14.20 16.08 -0.84
C VAL A 216 12.84 15.77 -1.49
N SER A 217 12.24 14.61 -1.22
CA SER A 217 10.90 14.30 -1.73
C SER A 217 9.83 15.30 -1.27
N LEU A 218 10.06 16.02 -0.16
CA LEU A 218 9.21 17.13 0.31
C LEU A 218 9.92 18.50 0.24
N TYR A 219 11.12 18.57 -0.35
CA TYR A 219 11.81 19.82 -0.59
C TYR A 219 11.22 20.48 -1.84
N ALA A 220 10.26 21.36 -1.61
CA ALA A 220 9.48 21.97 -2.67
C ALA A 220 9.23 23.47 -2.41
N HIS A 221 8.79 24.16 -3.46
CA HIS A 221 8.19 25.49 -3.32
C HIS A 221 6.84 25.36 -2.60
N PRO A 222 6.39 26.34 -1.78
CA PRO A 222 5.12 26.25 -1.05
C PRO A 222 3.91 25.88 -1.91
N LEU A 223 3.80 26.46 -3.12
CA LEU A 223 2.72 26.13 -4.06
C LEU A 223 2.79 24.71 -4.61
N GLU A 224 3.99 24.17 -4.79
CA GLU A 224 4.16 22.77 -5.20
C GLU A 224 3.83 21.84 -4.03
N HIS A 225 4.20 22.21 -2.80
CA HIS A 225 3.90 21.44 -1.60
C HIS A 225 2.40 21.32 -1.28
N ILE A 226 1.56 22.22 -1.81
CA ILE A 226 0.10 22.19 -1.65
C ILE A 226 -0.55 21.12 -2.54
N VAL A 227 0.07 20.78 -3.67
CA VAL A 227 -0.49 19.90 -4.69
C VAL A 227 0.03 18.49 -4.51
#